data_AF-A0A4S8I1R7-F1
#
_entry.id   AF-A0A4S8I1R7-F1
#
_cell.length_a   1.000
_cell.length_b   1.000
_cell.length_c   1.000
_cell.angle_alpha   90.00
_cell.angle_beta   90.00
_cell.angle_gamma   90.00
#
_symmetry.space_group_name_H-M   'P 1'
#
loop_
_entity.id
_entity.type
_entity.pdbx_description
1 polymer ?
#
loop_
_entity_poly.entity_id
_entity_poly.type
_entity_poly.pdbx_seq_one_letter_code
_entity_poly.pdbx_strand_id
1 'polypeptide(L)'
;MKTKKNATRTEEFEMMVDDIPFFVKATSFQTYTMETQYRVSVNGSPVYIFGWHPGLKRITAIDRGSAATNIPPKVAEAIGHQLYSRMAA
;
A
#
# COMPACT_ATOMS: atom_id res chain seq x y z
N MET A 1 0.98 -29.09 -14.99
CA MET A 1 1.42 -27.69 -14.85
C MET A 1 0.98 -27.18 -13.48
N LYS A 2 1.90 -26.80 -12.59
CA LYS A 2 1.54 -26.27 -11.27
C LYS A 2 1.19 -24.79 -11.43
N THR A 3 -0.10 -24.46 -11.44
CA THR A 3 -0.59 -23.08 -11.42
C THR A 3 -0.01 -22.42 -10.18
N LYS A 4 0.97 -21.52 -10.33
CA LYS A 4 1.41 -20.67 -9.23
C LYS A 4 0.19 -19.86 -8.82
N LYS A 5 -0.47 -20.23 -7.72
CA LYS A 5 -1.49 -19.38 -7.09
C LYS A 5 -0.81 -18.03 -6.91
N ASN A 6 -1.30 -16.99 -7.57
CA ASN A 6 -0.89 -15.62 -7.30
C ASN A 6 -1.24 -15.35 -5.83
N ALA A 7 -0.29 -15.59 -4.94
CA ALA A 7 -0.49 -15.51 -3.51
C ALA A 7 -0.59 -14.02 -3.16
N THR A 8 -1.83 -13.56 -2.96
CA THR A 8 -2.07 -12.28 -2.29
C THR A 8 -1.51 -12.37 -0.88
N ARG A 9 -0.54 -11.51 -0.54
CA ARG A 9 0.03 -11.43 0.81
C ARG A 9 -0.60 -10.23 1.51
N THR A 10 -1.20 -10.48 2.66
CA THR A 10 -1.67 -9.41 3.55
C THR A 10 -0.65 -9.20 4.65
N GLU A 11 -0.30 -7.95 4.87
CA GLU A 11 0.55 -7.51 5.97
C GLU A 11 -0.18 -6.45 6.77
N GLU A 12 -0.05 -6.55 8.08
CA GLU A 12 -0.60 -5.60 9.04
C GLU A 12 0.57 -5.08 9.87
N PHE A 13 0.63 -3.76 10.03
CA PHE A 13 1.70 -3.13 10.79
C PHE A 13 1.26 -1.80 11.35
N GLU A 14 1.89 -1.44 12.47
CA GLU A 14 1.74 -0.14 13.10
C GLU A 14 2.89 0.78 12.68
N MET A 15 2.60 2.06 12.58
CA MET A 15 3.60 3.08 12.29
C MET A 15 3.22 4.40 12.96
N MET A 16 4.23 5.23 13.27
CA MET A 16 4.02 6.57 13.83
C MET A 16 4.39 7.63 12.81
N VAL A 17 3.52 8.63 12.64
CA VAL A 17 3.76 9.82 11.79
C VAL A 17 3.35 11.05 12.57
N ASP A 18 4.29 11.98 12.80
CA ASP A 18 4.08 13.17 13.63
C ASP A 18 3.47 12.84 15.02
N ASP A 19 4.00 11.80 15.70
CA ASP A 19 3.53 11.29 17.01
C ASP A 19 2.12 10.65 17.02
N ILE A 20 1.46 10.57 15.85
CA ILE A 20 0.16 9.94 15.72
C ILE A 20 0.35 8.47 15.29
N PRO A 21 -0.22 7.48 16.02
CA PRO A 21 -0.16 6.08 15.62
C PRO A 21 -1.17 5.76 14.52
N PHE A 22 -0.72 4.97 13.55
CA PHE A 22 -1.53 4.46 12.45
C PHE A 22 -1.38 2.95 12.36
N PHE A 23 -2.52 2.26 12.32
CA PHE A 23 -2.61 0.85 11.97
C PHE A 23 -2.87 0.72 10.47
N VAL A 24 -1.99 0.00 9.77
CA VAL A 24 -2.02 -0.15 8.33
C VAL A 24 -2.24 -1.61 7.98
N LYS A 25 -3.24 -1.88 7.16
CA LYS A 25 -3.48 -3.17 6.54
C LYS A 25 -3.24 -3.06 5.05
N ALA A 26 -2.25 -3.78 4.55
CA ALA A 26 -1.86 -3.78 3.15
C ALA A 26 -1.96 -5.18 2.54
N THR A 27 -2.78 -5.34 1.50
CA THR A 27 -2.87 -6.60 0.74
C THR A 27 -2.29 -6.40 -0.65
N SER A 28 -1.23 -7.14 -0.96
CA SER A 28 -0.61 -7.13 -2.27
C SER A 28 -1.45 -7.88 -3.30
N PHE A 29 -1.48 -7.36 -4.52
CA PHE A 29 -2.06 -8.01 -5.68
C PHE A 29 -1.24 -7.68 -6.92
N GLN A 30 -1.31 -8.54 -7.94
CA GLN A 30 -0.71 -8.29 -9.24
C GLN A 30 -1.77 -7.78 -10.21
N THR A 31 -1.44 -6.74 -10.96
CA THR A 31 -2.24 -6.28 -12.10
C THR A 31 -2.09 -7.26 -13.27
N TYR A 32 -2.89 -7.06 -14.33
CA TYR A 32 -2.73 -7.78 -15.59
C TYR A 32 -1.36 -7.54 -16.25
N THR A 33 -0.71 -6.41 -15.95
CA THR A 33 0.65 -6.05 -16.40
C THR A 33 1.76 -6.65 -15.53
N MET A 34 1.41 -7.53 -14.58
CA MET A 34 2.33 -8.14 -13.60
C MET A 34 2.98 -7.13 -12.64
N GLU A 35 2.45 -5.91 -12.54
CA GLU A 35 2.91 -4.92 -11.55
C GLU A 35 2.31 -5.23 -10.18
N THR A 36 3.12 -5.11 -9.13
CA THR A 36 2.63 -5.25 -7.76
C THR A 36 1.99 -3.94 -7.30
N GLN A 37 0.75 -4.05 -6.84
CA GLN A 37 0.02 -2.98 -6.18
C GLN A 37 -0.50 -3.46 -4.82
N TYR A 38 -0.89 -2.52 -3.97
CA TYR A 38 -1.33 -2.78 -2.61
C TYR A 38 -2.67 -2.11 -2.35
N ARG A 39 -3.63 -2.89 -1.86
CA ARG A 39 -4.86 -2.38 -1.25
C ARG A 39 -4.55 -2.04 0.19
N VAL A 40 -4.56 -0.76 0.52
CA VAL A 40 -4.17 -0.25 1.83
C VAL A 40 -5.37 0.34 2.54
N SER A 41 -5.64 -0.11 3.77
CA SER A 41 -6.56 0.54 4.70
C SER A 41 -5.76 1.08 5.89
N VAL A 42 -6.09 2.29 6.32
CA VAL A 42 -5.43 2.98 7.44
C VAL A 42 -6.47 3.23 8.51
N ASN A 43 -6.27 2.71 9.73
CA ASN A 43 -7.22 2.82 10.84
C ASN A 43 -8.66 2.40 10.46
N GLY A 44 -8.82 1.38 9.61
CA GLY A 44 -10.13 0.94 9.12
C GLY A 44 -10.78 1.86 8.07
N SER A 45 -10.06 2.87 7.58
CA SER A 45 -10.52 3.75 6.50
C SER A 45 -10.79 2.97 5.21
N PRO A 46 -11.55 3.54 4.26
CA PRO A 46 -11.71 2.97 2.94
C PRO A 46 -10.37 2.69 2.26
N VAL A 47 -10.39 1.76 1.32
CA VAL A 47 -9.17 1.25 0.68
C VAL A 47 -8.59 2.27 -0.30
N TYR A 48 -7.29 2.46 -0.18
CA TYR A 48 -6.42 3.17 -1.11
C TYR A 48 -5.62 2.17 -1.94
N ILE A 49 -5.27 2.52 -3.16
CA ILE A 49 -4.38 1.72 -3.99
C ILE A 49 -3.03 2.38 -4.01
N PHE A 50 -2.03 1.64 -3.54
CA PHE A 50 -0.63 2.03 -3.60
C PHE A 50 0.09 1.24 -4.68
N GLY A 51 0.95 1.92 -5.44
CA GLY A 51 1.74 1.31 -6.50
C GLY A 51 3.03 2.06 -6.77
N TRP A 52 3.91 1.46 -7.56
CA TRP A 52 5.15 2.10 -7.98
C TRP A 52 4.86 3.31 -8.87
N HIS A 53 5.40 4.48 -8.52
CA HIS A 53 5.30 5.68 -9.35
C HIS A 53 6.65 5.98 -10.01
N PRO A 54 6.80 5.78 -11.33
CA PRO A 54 8.11 5.84 -12.00
C PRO A 54 8.76 7.22 -11.91
N GLY A 55 7.97 8.30 -11.97
CA GLY A 55 8.50 9.67 -11.86
C GLY A 55 9.00 10.06 -10.47
N LEU A 56 8.47 9.43 -9.42
CA LEU A 56 8.86 9.70 -8.03
C LEU A 56 9.82 8.64 -7.48
N LYS A 57 10.06 7.56 -8.24
CA LYS A 57 10.88 6.40 -7.86
C LYS A 57 10.54 5.84 -6.47
N ARG A 58 9.24 5.75 -6.17
CA ARG A 58 8.73 5.26 -4.88
C ARG A 58 7.35 4.65 -5.02
N ILE A 59 6.96 3.85 -4.04
CA ILE A 59 5.57 3.43 -3.86
C ILE A 59 4.79 4.61 -3.28
N THR A 60 3.63 4.93 -3.87
CA THR A 60 2.74 6.01 -3.43
C THR A 60 1.29 5.62 -3.69
N ALA A 61 0.34 6.35 -3.08
CA ALA A 61 -1.06 6.23 -3.45
C ALA A 61 -1.25 6.68 -4.92
N ILE A 62 -1.81 5.80 -5.74
CA ILE A 62 -2.09 6.02 -7.17
C ILE A 62 -3.59 6.07 -7.47
N ASP A 63 -4.41 5.51 -6.58
CA ASP A 63 -5.87 5.57 -6.69
C ASP A 63 -6.50 5.51 -5.29
N ARG A 64 -7.75 5.95 -5.19
CA ARG A 64 -8.57 5.88 -3.98
C ARG A 64 -9.97 5.43 -4.35
N GLY A 65 -10.57 4.55 -3.55
CA GLY A 65 -11.99 4.24 -3.72
C GLY A 65 -12.86 5.50 -3.56
N SER A 66 -14.05 5.51 -4.16
CA SER A 66 -14.97 6.68 -4.11
C SER A 66 -15.36 7.13 -2.70
N ALA A 67 -15.21 6.25 -1.70
CA ALA A 67 -15.46 6.55 -0.29
C ALA A 67 -14.22 7.04 0.48
N ALA A 68 -13.01 6.94 -0.09
CA ALA A 68 -11.78 7.32 0.58
C ALA A 68 -11.61 8.85 0.65
N THR A 69 -11.38 9.36 1.86
CA THR A 69 -10.92 10.73 2.12
C THR A 69 -9.50 10.93 1.60
N ASN A 70 -9.00 12.18 1.56
CA ASN A 70 -7.57 12.39 1.28
C ASN A 70 -6.75 11.88 2.48
N ILE A 71 -5.93 10.84 2.29
CA ILE A 71 -4.87 10.53 3.25
C ILE A 71 -3.91 11.73 3.32
N PRO A 72 -3.48 12.15 4.53
CA PRO A 72 -2.44 13.17 4.67
C PRO A 72 -1.17 12.79 3.90
N PRO A 73 -0.56 13.70 3.12
CA PRO A 73 0.60 13.37 2.27
C PRO A 73 1.73 12.65 3.02
N LYS A 74 2.10 13.12 4.21
CA LYS A 74 3.13 12.50 5.05
C LYS A 74 2.82 11.05 5.42
N VAL A 75 1.54 10.74 5.67
CA VAL A 75 1.09 9.39 6.01
C VAL A 75 1.19 8.49 4.77
N ALA A 76 0.75 8.96 3.60
CA ALA A 76 0.92 8.23 2.34
C ALA A 76 2.40 7.96 2.03
N GLU A 77 3.27 8.95 2.20
CA GLU A 77 4.71 8.80 1.96
C GLU A 77 5.33 7.76 2.89
N ALA A 78 5.01 7.80 4.17
CA ALA A 78 5.54 6.88 5.15
C ALA A 78 5.01 5.43 4.94
N ILE A 79 3.75 5.27 4.54
CA ILE A 79 3.20 3.96 4.12
C ILE A 79 3.98 3.45 2.89
N GLY A 80 4.17 4.30 1.87
CA GLY A 80 4.91 3.94 0.67
C GLY A 80 6.33 3.43 0.98
N HIS A 81 7.03 4.11 1.90
CA HIS A 81 8.35 3.68 2.36
C HIS A 81 8.32 2.32 3.07
N GLN A 82 7.35 2.10 3.97
CA GLN A 82 7.16 0.80 4.65
C GLN A 82 6.91 -0.34 3.65
N LEU A 83 6.02 -0.12 2.67
CA LEU A 83 5.71 -1.11 1.65
C LEU A 83 6.93 -1.45 0.79
N TYR A 84 7.72 -0.44 0.41
CA TYR A 84 8.95 -0.65 -0.37
C TYR A 84 9.98 -1.46 0.41
N SER A 85 10.21 -1.12 1.69
CA SER A 85 11.12 -1.86 2.55
C SER A 85 10.71 -3.32 2.73
N ARG A 86 9.40 -3.61 2.81
CA ARG A 86 8.86 -4.97 2.98
C ARG A 86 8.86 -5.80 1.70
N MET A 87 8.82 -5.14 0.54
CA MET A 87 9.00 -5.79 -0.75
C MET A 87 10.46 -6.24 -0.96
N ALA A 88 11.41 -5.48 -0.43
CA ALA A 88 12.85 -5.74 -0.56
C ALA A 88 13.42 -6.72 0.50
N ALA A 89 12.65 -7.04 1.54
CA ALA A 89 13.03 -7.92 2.65
C ALA A 89 12.54 -9.36 2.43
#